data_AF-A0AA39G5T7-F1
#
_entry.id   AF-A0AA39G5T7-F1
#
_cell.length_a   1.000
_cell.length_b   1.000
_cell.length_c   1.000
_cell.angle_alpha   90.00
_cell.angle_beta   90.00
_cell.angle_gamma   90.00
#
_symmetry.space_group_name_H-M   'P 1'
#
loop_
_entity.id
_entity.type
_entity.pdbx_description
1 polymer ?
#
loop_
_entity_poly.entity_id
_entity_poly.type
_entity_poly.pdbx_seq_one_letter_code
_entity_poly.pdbx_strand_id
1 'polypeptide(L)'
;MSYVVGRWSQVLRLVIGIADVTRELSDITKDTNVGIAHVTDNTMKPNIKMKSTVDDDDLDETTDSNWNVNLAIRDLAYYLRAHKFVDYDRRYYDKIEDVKHRLWEEFPKPPLRSLHWEVHKYCDDGFIKCLKYLDSIVQQTLLKRKDDTIVVQRNNKWTLARNRLQIINIDRECKAAKERDNLTYVPFQGPIERFQWRTTASYYMCWFTMLERSELTFFNEPCDDFADCMTSYGSNLDLRAQDRIPFACALYSFCPDPCCSTRLLWSSDKCYRSPSNPCYKENSTSIQRCRMYQRDNQDFNSLILNQINITCSCDEYGYEWSSRYGLCIDINECTRGLHNCLLNANEICINLPGDFECICKAGFIYSDDTDGCVENFVFQKIVVETIKEHVNSTESLNLLDRVVKFLTK
;
A
#
# COMPACT_ATOMS: atom_id res chain seq x y z
N MET A 1 -12.05 -66.06 -6.35
CA MET A 1 -12.14 -65.75 -4.91
C MET A 1 -10.74 -65.44 -4.36
N SER A 2 -10.01 -64.51 -4.98
CA SER A 2 -8.60 -64.21 -4.67
C SER A 2 -8.22 -62.72 -4.81
N TYR A 3 -9.19 -61.81 -4.74
CA TYR A 3 -8.96 -60.37 -4.96
C TYR A 3 -9.25 -59.47 -3.74
N VAL A 4 -9.42 -60.04 -2.55
CA VAL A 4 -9.74 -59.27 -1.31
C VAL A 4 -8.66 -59.36 -0.22
N VAL A 5 -7.66 -60.26 -0.35
CA VAL A 5 -6.66 -60.49 0.71
C VAL A 5 -5.39 -59.61 0.57
N GLY A 6 -5.15 -59.00 -0.60
CA GLY A 6 -3.93 -58.20 -0.84
C GLY A 6 -3.95 -56.76 -0.32
N ARG A 7 -5.13 -56.20 -0.01
CA ARG A 7 -5.26 -54.77 0.37
C ARG A 7 -5.19 -54.50 1.87
N TRP A 8 -5.32 -55.53 2.71
CA TRP A 8 -5.24 -55.40 4.17
C TRP A 8 -3.79 -55.51 4.71
N SER A 9 -2.87 -56.11 3.95
CA SER A 9 -1.45 -56.25 4.34
C SER A 9 -0.66 -54.93 4.24
N GLN A 10 -1.03 -54.02 3.34
CA GLN A 10 -0.37 -52.71 3.20
C GLN A 10 -0.84 -51.67 4.24
N VAL A 11 -2.09 -51.75 4.68
CA VAL A 11 -2.63 -50.83 5.71
C VAL A 11 -2.06 -51.17 7.09
N LEU A 12 -1.83 -52.45 7.40
CA LEU A 12 -1.28 -52.87 8.69
C LEU A 12 0.21 -52.45 8.86
N ARG A 13 0.99 -52.34 7.78
CA ARG A 13 2.37 -51.84 7.82
C ARG A 13 2.48 -50.33 8.03
N LEU A 14 1.48 -49.56 7.59
CA LEU A 14 1.39 -48.12 7.82
C LEU A 14 0.99 -47.78 9.26
N VAL A 15 0.14 -48.59 9.88
CA VAL A 15 -0.30 -48.37 11.27
C VAL A 15 0.78 -48.73 12.29
N ILE A 16 1.59 -49.76 12.03
CA ILE A 16 2.71 -50.14 12.92
C ILE A 16 3.85 -49.12 12.86
N GLY A 17 4.14 -48.53 11.67
CA GLY A 17 5.17 -47.50 11.53
C GLY A 17 4.85 -46.14 12.16
N ILE A 18 3.57 -45.83 12.39
CA ILE A 18 3.14 -44.59 13.07
C ILE A 18 3.22 -44.73 14.61
N ALA A 19 3.16 -45.96 15.13
CA ALA A 19 3.24 -46.23 16.57
C ALA A 19 4.68 -46.20 17.11
N ASP A 20 5.70 -46.44 16.28
CA ASP A 20 7.11 -46.35 16.71
C ASP A 20 7.64 -44.91 16.74
N VAL A 21 7.16 -44.03 15.85
CA VAL A 21 7.57 -42.61 15.82
C VAL A 21 7.00 -41.82 17.01
N THR A 22 5.82 -42.19 17.52
CA THR A 22 5.22 -41.52 18.68
C THR A 22 5.90 -41.87 20.00
N ARG A 23 6.71 -42.93 20.05
CA ARG A 23 7.44 -43.37 21.25
C ARG A 23 8.83 -42.72 21.39
N GLU A 24 9.47 -42.32 20.29
CA GLU A 24 10.75 -41.56 20.32
C GLU A 24 10.55 -40.06 20.61
N LEU A 25 9.38 -39.49 20.29
CA LEU A 25 9.06 -38.08 20.58
C LEU A 25 8.65 -37.83 22.06
N SER A 26 8.30 -38.88 22.81
CA SER A 26 7.96 -38.74 24.24
C SER A 26 9.16 -38.74 25.19
N ASP A 27 10.35 -39.16 24.75
CA ASP A 27 11.54 -39.25 25.60
C ASP A 27 12.49 -38.04 25.50
N ILE A 28 12.23 -37.08 24.59
CA ILE A 28 13.07 -35.86 24.43
C ILE A 28 12.55 -34.67 25.25
N THR A 29 11.35 -34.74 25.84
CA THR A 29 10.73 -33.62 26.58
C THR A 29 11.01 -33.63 28.09
N LYS A 30 11.97 -34.42 28.58
CA LYS A 30 12.24 -34.53 30.03
C LYS A 30 13.42 -33.72 30.58
N ASP A 31 14.23 -33.06 29.76
CA ASP A 31 15.33 -32.23 30.26
C ASP A 31 15.41 -30.89 29.52
N THR A 32 14.73 -29.87 30.07
CA THR A 32 15.18 -28.47 30.11
C THR A 32 14.11 -27.64 30.83
N ASN A 33 14.22 -27.61 32.15
CA ASN A 33 13.46 -26.71 33.01
C ASN A 33 14.11 -25.32 32.92
N VAL A 34 13.64 -24.44 32.04
CA VAL A 34 13.97 -23.01 32.04
C VAL A 34 12.66 -22.23 32.04
N GLY A 35 12.40 -21.55 33.16
CA GLY A 35 11.12 -20.91 33.46
C GLY A 35 10.73 -19.84 32.44
N ILE A 36 9.46 -19.89 32.02
CA ILE A 36 8.80 -18.85 31.25
C ILE A 36 8.48 -17.69 32.19
N ALA A 37 9.20 -16.57 32.05
CA ALA A 37 8.86 -15.33 32.73
C ALA A 37 7.76 -14.62 31.92
N HIS A 38 6.56 -14.51 32.50
CA HIS A 38 5.52 -13.58 32.06
C HIS A 38 6.03 -12.15 32.23
N VAL A 39 6.07 -11.35 31.15
CA VAL A 39 6.40 -9.92 31.23
C VAL A 39 5.11 -9.11 31.14
N THR A 40 4.76 -8.48 32.26
CA THR A 40 3.73 -7.45 32.35
C THR A 40 4.34 -6.09 31.99
N ASP A 41 3.51 -5.25 31.37
CA ASP A 41 3.81 -3.87 30.98
C ASP A 41 4.19 -3.02 32.21
N ASN A 42 5.49 -2.72 32.33
CA ASN A 42 6.00 -1.74 33.27
C ASN A 42 6.73 -0.66 32.48
N THR A 43 6.11 0.51 32.46
CA THR A 43 6.65 1.85 32.17
C THR A 43 8.17 1.94 32.09
N MET A 44 8.66 2.20 30.87
CA MET A 44 10.07 2.38 30.56
C MET A 44 10.56 3.71 31.15
N LYS A 45 11.33 3.65 32.26
CA LYS A 45 12.17 4.76 32.74
C LYS A 45 13.55 4.66 32.07
N PRO A 46 14.25 5.79 31.82
CA PRO A 46 15.48 5.80 31.05
C PRO A 46 16.64 5.38 31.96
N ASN A 47 17.16 4.18 31.73
CA ASN A 47 18.51 3.81 32.14
C ASN A 47 18.99 2.72 31.19
N ILE A 48 19.29 3.13 29.96
CA ILE A 48 19.89 2.28 28.94
C ILE A 48 21.29 2.81 28.68
N LYS A 49 22.30 2.12 29.20
CA LYS A 49 23.66 2.16 28.66
C LYS A 49 23.74 1.15 27.53
N MET A 50 23.32 1.54 26.33
CA MET A 50 23.89 0.95 25.12
C MET A 50 25.34 1.46 25.00
N LYS A 51 26.22 0.62 24.47
CA LYS A 51 27.56 1.04 24.08
C LYS A 51 27.37 2.06 22.96
N SER A 52 27.49 3.35 23.29
CA SER A 52 27.49 4.43 22.30
C SER A 52 28.59 4.14 21.29
N THR A 53 28.20 3.85 20.05
CA THR A 53 29.14 3.73 18.93
C THR A 53 28.84 4.72 17.81
N VAL A 54 28.12 5.80 18.13
CA VAL A 54 28.11 7.00 17.30
C VAL A 54 28.12 8.18 18.26
N ASP A 55 29.30 8.77 18.45
CA ASP A 55 29.43 10.04 19.15
C ASP A 55 28.78 11.11 18.26
N ASP A 56 28.02 12.05 18.85
CA ASP A 56 27.30 13.12 18.14
C ASP A 56 28.25 13.98 17.27
N ASP A 57 29.56 13.93 17.53
CA ASP A 57 30.61 14.66 16.82
C ASP A 57 31.08 14.00 15.50
N ASP A 58 30.72 12.73 15.21
CA ASP A 58 31.16 12.02 13.99
C ASP A 58 30.19 12.16 12.80
N LEU A 59 29.07 12.87 12.97
CA LEU A 59 28.10 13.14 11.90
C LEU A 59 28.26 14.54 11.28
N ASP A 60 29.34 15.23 11.60
CA ASP A 60 29.67 16.54 11.04
C ASP A 60 30.05 16.42 9.54
N GLU A 61 29.81 17.50 8.79
CA GLU A 61 29.97 17.63 7.33
C GLU A 61 31.43 17.55 6.84
N THR A 62 32.26 16.69 7.42
CA THR A 62 33.47 16.25 6.73
C THR A 62 33.08 15.17 5.72
N THR A 63 33.34 15.47 4.46
CA THR A 63 33.15 14.58 3.31
C THR A 63 33.75 13.20 3.58
N ASP A 64 32.93 12.26 4.04
CA ASP A 64 33.24 10.84 3.97
C ASP A 64 33.13 10.43 2.49
N SER A 65 34.21 10.72 1.75
CA SER A 65 34.30 10.60 0.29
C SER A 65 34.11 9.18 -0.24
N ASN A 66 33.78 8.20 0.62
CA ASN A 66 33.59 6.80 0.29
C ASN A 66 32.24 6.21 0.77
N TRP A 67 31.36 6.97 1.44
CA TRP A 67 30.05 6.44 1.85
C TRP A 67 29.10 6.33 0.65
N ASN A 68 28.74 5.09 0.30
CA ASN A 68 27.88 4.81 -0.85
C ASN A 68 26.40 4.82 -0.44
N VAL A 69 25.75 5.96 -0.65
CA VAL A 69 24.31 6.19 -0.39
C VAL A 69 23.43 5.10 -1.00
N ASN A 70 23.69 4.71 -2.25
CA ASN A 70 22.90 3.68 -2.93
C ASN A 70 23.05 2.31 -2.26
N LEU A 71 24.26 1.96 -1.80
CA LEU A 71 24.48 0.72 -1.08
C LEU A 71 23.75 0.72 0.26
N ALA A 72 23.84 1.80 1.02
CA ALA A 72 23.13 1.98 2.29
C ALA A 72 21.60 1.82 2.11
N ILE A 73 21.02 2.46 1.08
CA ILE A 73 19.58 2.33 0.76
C ILE A 73 19.21 0.88 0.48
N ARG A 74 20.01 0.15 -0.31
CA ARG A 74 19.73 -1.25 -0.69
C ARG A 74 19.80 -2.19 0.50
N ASP A 75 20.83 -2.04 1.34
CA ASP A 75 21.03 -2.86 2.53
C ASP A 75 19.91 -2.60 3.55
N LEU A 76 19.55 -1.34 3.78
CA LEU A 76 18.41 -0.95 4.61
C LEU A 76 17.09 -1.49 4.04
N ALA A 77 16.86 -1.35 2.74
CA ALA A 77 15.67 -1.84 2.08
C ALA A 77 15.53 -3.36 2.21
N TYR A 78 16.61 -4.12 2.04
CA TYR A 78 16.61 -5.56 2.29
C TYR A 78 16.23 -5.89 3.73
N TYR A 79 16.84 -5.22 4.70
CA TYR A 79 16.55 -5.44 6.12
C TYR A 79 15.08 -5.13 6.49
N LEU A 80 14.51 -4.05 5.93
CA LEU A 80 13.12 -3.66 6.15
C LEU A 80 12.12 -4.49 5.34
N ARG A 81 12.48 -5.07 4.19
CA ARG A 81 11.62 -6.05 3.49
C ARG A 81 11.37 -7.29 4.34
N ALA A 82 12.38 -7.77 5.08
CA ALA A 82 12.20 -8.87 6.03
C ALA A 82 11.20 -8.48 7.13
N HIS A 83 11.20 -7.22 7.59
CA HIS A 83 10.17 -6.71 8.50
C HIS A 83 8.79 -6.70 7.84
N LYS A 84 8.67 -6.05 6.68
CA LYS A 84 7.41 -5.89 5.96
C LYS A 84 6.74 -7.21 5.60
N PHE A 85 7.48 -8.21 5.11
CA PHE A 85 6.92 -9.43 4.50
C PHE A 85 6.96 -10.69 5.36
N VAL A 86 7.79 -10.73 6.40
CA VAL A 86 8.03 -11.94 7.21
C VAL A 86 7.72 -11.73 8.69
N ASP A 87 7.92 -10.52 9.20
CA ASP A 87 7.72 -10.19 10.63
C ASP A 87 6.24 -9.93 10.95
N TYR A 88 5.93 -9.78 12.23
CA TYR A 88 4.58 -9.53 12.73
C TYR A 88 4.60 -8.69 14.00
N ASP A 89 3.44 -8.19 14.43
CA ASP A 89 3.35 -7.38 15.65
C ASP A 89 3.49 -8.21 16.93
N ARG A 90 4.74 -8.28 17.40
CA ARG A 90 5.14 -9.03 18.61
C ARG A 90 4.60 -8.46 19.90
N ARG A 91 3.96 -7.29 19.88
CA ARG A 91 3.31 -6.71 21.07
C ARG A 91 2.00 -7.43 21.40
N TYR A 92 1.36 -8.04 20.39
CA TYR A 92 0.03 -8.63 20.51
C TYR A 92 -0.04 -10.10 20.11
N TYR A 93 0.95 -10.60 19.38
CA TYR A 93 0.96 -11.95 18.85
C TYR A 93 2.30 -12.64 19.13
N ASP A 94 2.25 -13.89 19.58
CA ASP A 94 3.43 -14.74 19.78
C ASP A 94 3.77 -15.55 18.52
N LYS A 95 2.77 -15.75 17.65
CA LYS A 95 2.85 -16.61 16.46
C LYS A 95 2.29 -15.89 15.25
N ILE A 96 2.87 -16.15 14.09
CA ILE A 96 2.50 -15.49 12.83
C ILE A 96 1.12 -15.92 12.33
N GLU A 97 0.66 -17.11 12.72
CA GLU A 97 -0.63 -17.68 12.34
C GLU A 97 -1.81 -16.92 12.97
N ASP A 98 -1.61 -16.34 14.16
CA ASP A 98 -2.66 -15.65 14.92
C ASP A 98 -2.87 -14.19 14.49
N VAL A 99 -1.97 -13.68 13.65
CA VAL A 99 -1.93 -12.29 13.23
C VAL A 99 -3.06 -11.97 12.26
N LYS A 100 -3.87 -10.98 12.62
CA LYS A 100 -5.02 -10.52 11.80
C LYS A 100 -4.63 -9.61 10.63
N HIS A 101 -3.62 -8.77 10.83
CA HIS A 101 -3.21 -7.73 9.89
C HIS A 101 -1.75 -7.89 9.54
N ARG A 102 -1.41 -7.78 8.26
CA ARG A 102 -0.03 -7.99 7.78
C ARG A 102 0.64 -6.66 7.47
N LEU A 103 1.94 -6.57 7.73
CA LEU A 103 2.71 -5.32 7.62
C LEU A 103 2.85 -4.82 6.17
N TRP A 104 2.64 -5.69 5.18
CA TRP A 104 2.60 -5.28 3.78
C TRP A 104 1.26 -4.68 3.36
N GLU A 105 0.18 -4.89 4.12
CA GLU A 105 -1.16 -4.36 3.86
C GLU A 105 -1.28 -2.95 4.43
N GLU A 106 -0.80 -2.79 5.66
CA GLU A 106 -0.86 -1.57 6.44
C GLU A 106 0.24 -1.59 7.50
N PHE A 107 0.59 -0.41 8.00
CA PHE A 107 1.43 -0.32 9.18
C PHE A 107 0.73 -0.93 10.40
N PRO A 108 1.47 -1.30 11.48
CA PRO A 108 0.90 -1.98 12.64
C PRO A 108 -0.38 -1.31 13.15
N LYS A 109 -1.41 -2.12 13.43
CA LYS A 109 -2.65 -1.69 14.06
C LYS A 109 -2.84 -2.42 15.40
N PRO A 110 -2.85 -1.69 16.54
CA PRO A 110 -2.72 -0.24 16.68
C PRO A 110 -1.30 0.28 16.34
N PRO A 111 -1.14 1.57 15.98
CA PRO A 111 0.16 2.17 15.70
C PRO A 111 1.11 2.11 16.91
N LEU A 112 2.38 2.45 16.70
CA LEU A 112 3.32 2.58 17.81
C LEU A 112 2.86 3.69 18.78
N ARG A 113 2.84 3.39 20.08
CA ARG A 113 2.54 4.40 21.12
C ARG A 113 3.62 5.48 21.18
N SER A 114 4.87 5.09 20.95
CA SER A 114 6.03 5.97 20.82
C SER A 114 6.96 5.44 19.74
N LEU A 115 7.54 6.34 18.97
CA LEU A 115 8.58 6.01 18.00
C LEU A 115 9.85 5.56 18.72
N HIS A 116 10.69 4.78 18.03
CA HIS A 116 12.04 4.51 18.52
C HIS A 116 12.82 5.82 18.60
N TRP A 117 13.27 6.18 19.80
CA TRP A 117 13.78 7.53 20.07
C TRP A 117 15.04 7.88 19.26
N GLU A 118 15.97 6.94 19.05
CA GLU A 118 17.18 7.22 18.25
C GLU A 118 16.84 7.42 16.77
N VAL A 119 16.00 6.56 16.19
CA VAL A 119 15.53 6.72 14.81
C VAL A 119 14.86 8.07 14.66
N HIS A 120 13.94 8.41 15.57
CA HIS A 120 13.26 9.71 15.58
C HIS A 120 14.25 10.87 15.67
N LYS A 121 15.23 10.83 16.59
CA LYS A 121 16.29 11.85 16.75
C LYS A 121 17.01 12.13 15.44
N TYR A 122 17.51 11.10 14.76
CA TYR A 122 18.32 11.29 13.55
C TYR A 122 17.49 11.52 12.28
N CYS A 123 16.25 11.02 12.23
CA CYS A 123 15.42 11.12 11.05
C CYS A 123 14.59 12.40 10.97
N ASP A 124 14.25 13.03 12.10
CA ASP A 124 13.67 14.37 12.12
C ASP A 124 14.67 15.43 11.64
N ASP A 125 15.98 15.22 11.86
CA ASP A 125 17.03 16.10 11.40
C ASP A 125 17.21 16.10 9.86
N GLY A 126 16.77 15.04 9.17
CA GLY A 126 16.77 14.95 7.71
C GLY A 126 17.21 13.61 7.13
N PHE A 127 16.97 13.44 5.82
CA PHE A 127 17.14 12.17 5.11
C PHE A 127 18.56 11.57 5.19
N ILE A 128 19.61 12.37 4.97
CA ILE A 128 20.98 11.85 4.95
C ILE A 128 21.45 11.42 6.35
N LYS A 129 21.14 12.21 7.38
CA LYS A 129 21.44 11.85 8.78
C LYS A 129 20.68 10.60 9.21
N CYS A 130 19.39 10.53 8.87
CA CYS A 130 18.58 9.33 9.05
C CYS A 130 19.25 8.10 8.43
N LEU A 131 19.60 8.18 7.15
CA LEU A 131 20.16 7.06 6.41
C LEU A 131 21.52 6.62 6.97
N LYS A 132 22.40 7.55 7.35
CA LYS A 132 23.67 7.23 8.00
C LYS A 132 23.47 6.46 9.31
N TYR A 133 22.55 6.92 10.16
CA TYR A 133 22.22 6.24 11.41
C TYR A 133 21.61 4.86 11.14
N LEU A 134 20.63 4.76 10.25
CA LEU A 134 19.97 3.50 9.94
C LEU A 134 20.94 2.48 9.35
N ASP A 135 21.82 2.90 8.45
CA ASP A 135 22.89 2.06 7.87
C ASP A 135 23.86 1.57 8.95
N SER A 136 24.30 2.45 9.87
CA SER A 136 25.23 2.05 10.95
C SER A 136 24.67 0.95 11.85
N ILE A 137 23.35 0.95 12.10
CA ILE A 137 22.67 -0.11 12.83
C ILE A 137 22.54 -1.37 11.95
N VAL A 138 22.12 -1.24 10.69
CA VAL A 138 21.98 -2.38 9.77
C VAL A 138 23.30 -3.13 9.57
N GLN A 139 24.44 -2.42 9.50
CA GLN A 139 25.76 -3.05 9.35
C GLN A 139 26.14 -3.96 10.54
N GLN A 140 25.57 -3.72 11.72
CA GLN A 140 25.80 -4.53 12.92
C GLN A 140 24.88 -5.77 13.00
N THR A 141 23.83 -5.83 12.18
CA THR A 141 22.88 -6.95 12.18
C THR A 141 23.48 -8.21 11.55
N LEU A 142 22.90 -9.37 11.89
CA LEU A 142 23.33 -10.66 11.33
C LEU A 142 22.72 -10.94 9.95
N LEU A 143 21.53 -10.40 9.68
CA LEU A 143 20.86 -10.53 8.39
C LEU A 143 21.36 -9.46 7.41
N LYS A 144 22.20 -9.86 6.44
CA LYS A 144 22.80 -8.95 5.47
C LYS A 144 22.42 -9.28 4.04
N ARG A 145 22.19 -8.24 3.24
CA ARG A 145 21.87 -8.35 1.80
C ARG A 145 22.97 -9.08 1.02
N LYS A 146 24.24 -8.81 1.34
CA LYS A 146 25.38 -9.42 0.64
C LYS A 146 25.47 -10.95 0.80
N ASP A 147 24.87 -11.49 1.86
CA ASP A 147 24.87 -12.91 2.19
C ASP A 147 23.60 -13.61 1.66
N ASP A 148 22.69 -12.86 1.04
CA ASP A 148 21.48 -13.38 0.43
C ASP A 148 21.78 -14.25 -0.79
N THR A 149 21.12 -15.40 -0.88
CA THR A 149 21.35 -16.38 -1.95
C THR A 149 21.13 -15.80 -3.34
N ILE A 150 20.08 -14.99 -3.55
CA ILE A 150 19.74 -14.40 -4.85
C ILE A 150 20.77 -13.33 -5.22
N VAL A 151 21.20 -12.52 -4.24
CA VAL A 151 22.22 -11.49 -4.43
C VAL A 151 23.57 -12.12 -4.78
N VAL A 152 24.00 -13.14 -4.03
CA VAL A 152 25.24 -13.89 -4.30
C VAL A 152 25.20 -14.58 -5.66
N GLN A 153 24.06 -15.19 -6.01
CA GLN A 153 23.88 -15.84 -7.31
C GLN A 153 24.04 -14.84 -8.46
N ARG A 154 23.42 -13.65 -8.33
CA ARG A 154 23.46 -12.58 -9.34
C ARG A 154 24.87 -12.02 -9.50
N ASN A 155 25.54 -11.70 -8.39
CA ASN A 155 26.89 -11.14 -8.39
C ASN A 155 27.90 -12.10 -9.05
N ASN A 156 27.75 -13.41 -8.81
CA ASN A 156 28.61 -14.43 -9.40
C ASN A 156 28.14 -14.96 -10.77
N LYS A 157 27.01 -14.45 -11.30
CA LYS A 157 26.39 -14.90 -12.56
C LYS A 157 26.16 -16.43 -12.59
N TRP A 158 25.80 -17.01 -11.45
CA TRP A 158 25.57 -18.44 -11.30
C TRP A 158 24.22 -18.88 -11.86
N THR A 159 24.18 -20.05 -12.49
CA THR A 159 22.94 -20.67 -12.96
C THR A 159 22.65 -21.96 -12.22
N LEU A 160 21.36 -22.27 -12.02
CA LEU A 160 20.95 -23.47 -11.28
C LEU A 160 21.47 -24.76 -11.93
N ALA A 161 21.64 -24.77 -13.25
CA ALA A 161 22.17 -25.92 -13.99
C ALA A 161 23.66 -26.19 -13.73
N ARG A 162 24.48 -25.13 -13.56
CA ARG A 162 25.95 -25.27 -13.45
C ARG A 162 26.46 -25.22 -12.01
N ASN A 163 25.79 -24.47 -11.14
CA ASN A 163 26.28 -24.14 -9.81
C ASN A 163 25.36 -24.63 -8.69
N ARG A 164 24.60 -25.70 -8.93
CA ARG A 164 23.57 -26.21 -8.01
C ARG A 164 24.08 -26.41 -6.58
N LEU A 165 25.26 -27.03 -6.42
CA LEU A 165 25.82 -27.32 -5.09
C LEU A 165 26.24 -26.06 -4.34
N GLN A 166 26.89 -25.12 -5.04
CA GLN A 166 27.28 -23.84 -4.45
C GLN A 166 26.03 -23.05 -4.00
N ILE A 167 25.02 -23.00 -4.86
CA ILE A 167 23.75 -22.33 -4.59
C ILE A 167 23.06 -22.94 -3.35
N ILE A 168 22.99 -24.27 -3.25
CA ILE A 168 22.41 -24.96 -2.08
C ILE A 168 23.21 -24.65 -0.80
N ASN A 169 24.53 -24.58 -0.87
CA ASN A 169 25.36 -24.29 0.29
C ASN A 169 25.15 -22.85 0.79
N ILE A 170 25.18 -21.87 -0.12
CA ILE A 170 24.91 -20.47 0.22
C ILE A 170 23.49 -20.32 0.78
N ASP A 171 22.51 -21.02 0.22
CA ASP A 171 21.14 -20.96 0.75
C ASP A 171 21.03 -21.48 2.18
N ARG A 172 21.76 -22.56 2.50
CA ARG A 172 21.85 -23.07 3.87
C ARG A 172 22.46 -22.03 4.81
N GLU A 173 23.54 -21.36 4.39
CA GLU A 173 24.20 -20.32 5.17
C GLU A 173 23.31 -19.10 5.39
N CYS A 174 22.59 -18.64 4.36
CA CYS A 174 21.61 -17.55 4.45
C CYS A 174 20.50 -17.89 5.46
N LYS A 175 19.92 -19.10 5.36
CA LYS A 175 18.88 -19.57 6.28
C LYS A 175 19.38 -19.65 7.72
N ALA A 176 20.60 -20.15 7.94
CA ALA A 176 21.22 -20.19 9.26
C ALA A 176 21.55 -18.79 9.81
N ALA A 177 21.91 -17.82 8.96
CA ALA A 177 22.09 -16.43 9.37
C ALA A 177 20.76 -15.79 9.81
N LYS A 178 19.69 -16.01 9.03
CA LYS A 178 18.34 -15.56 9.35
C LYS A 178 17.81 -16.15 10.66
N GLU A 179 18.02 -17.44 10.90
CA GLU A 179 17.63 -18.09 12.15
C GLU A 179 18.37 -17.51 13.35
N ARG A 180 19.69 -17.30 13.23
CA ARG A 180 20.48 -16.64 14.29
C ARG A 180 20.03 -15.20 14.53
N ASP A 181 19.75 -14.45 13.47
CA ASP A 181 19.22 -13.09 13.57
C ASP A 181 17.88 -13.05 14.32
N ASN A 182 16.98 -14.01 14.02
CA ASN A 182 15.67 -14.15 14.68
C ASN A 182 15.73 -14.64 16.13
N LEU A 183 16.87 -15.16 16.60
CA LEU A 183 17.07 -15.62 17.98
C LEU A 183 17.82 -14.59 18.83
N THR A 184 18.82 -13.92 18.25
CA THR A 184 19.74 -13.05 18.99
C THR A 184 19.33 -11.59 18.97
N TYR A 185 18.64 -11.14 17.91
CA TYR A 185 18.18 -9.76 17.73
C TYR A 185 19.29 -8.68 17.78
N VAL A 186 20.57 -9.04 17.67
CA VAL A 186 21.69 -8.07 17.72
C VAL A 186 21.55 -7.04 16.58
N PRO A 187 21.75 -5.72 16.84
CA PRO A 187 22.25 -5.09 18.07
C PRO A 187 21.17 -4.70 19.10
N PHE A 188 19.92 -5.10 18.93
CA PHE A 188 18.81 -4.76 19.80
C PHE A 188 18.82 -5.57 21.10
N GLN A 189 18.29 -5.00 22.18
CA GLN A 189 18.10 -5.62 23.50
C GLN A 189 17.08 -6.76 23.45
N GLY A 190 16.18 -6.77 22.47
CA GLY A 190 15.19 -7.82 22.31
C GLY A 190 14.25 -7.64 21.13
N PRO A 191 13.27 -8.55 21.00
CA PRO A 191 12.37 -8.58 19.86
C PRO A 191 11.45 -7.34 19.77
N ILE A 192 11.05 -6.77 20.91
CA ILE A 192 10.15 -5.60 20.95
C ILE A 192 10.88 -4.33 20.50
N GLU A 193 12.11 -4.09 20.98
CA GLU A 193 12.91 -2.94 20.56
C GLU A 193 13.24 -3.04 19.07
N ARG A 194 13.65 -4.22 18.60
CA ARG A 194 13.87 -4.48 17.16
C ARG A 194 12.63 -4.19 16.33
N PHE A 195 11.44 -4.64 16.79
CA PHE A 195 10.18 -4.37 16.10
C PHE A 195 9.91 -2.86 16.05
N GLN A 196 10.02 -2.16 17.19
CA GLN A 196 9.82 -0.72 17.29
C GLN A 196 10.79 0.05 16.38
N TRP A 197 12.07 -0.34 16.34
CA TRP A 197 13.08 0.24 15.48
C TRP A 197 12.73 0.06 14.00
N ARG A 198 12.42 -1.17 13.57
CA ARG A 198 12.09 -1.49 12.18
C ARG A 198 10.83 -0.77 11.71
N THR A 199 9.79 -0.75 12.53
CA THR A 199 8.55 -0.02 12.22
C THR A 199 8.81 1.49 12.14
N THR A 200 9.56 2.07 13.07
CA THR A 200 9.90 3.50 13.04
C THR A 200 10.72 3.84 11.80
N ALA A 201 11.71 3.01 11.46
CA ALA A 201 12.51 3.17 10.24
C ALA A 201 11.63 3.07 8.97
N SER A 202 10.69 2.12 8.92
CA SER A 202 9.72 2.01 7.82
C SER A 202 8.82 3.25 7.70
N TYR A 203 8.37 3.84 8.82
CA TYR A 203 7.60 5.10 8.79
C TYR A 203 8.38 6.21 8.10
N TYR A 204 9.62 6.47 8.54
CA TYR A 204 10.45 7.53 7.96
C TYR A 204 10.84 7.25 6.52
N MET A 205 11.28 6.04 6.19
CA MET A 205 11.69 5.71 4.83
C MET A 205 10.52 5.74 3.85
N CYS A 206 9.32 5.34 4.30
CA CYS A 206 8.11 5.49 3.51
C CYS A 206 7.77 6.97 3.32
N TRP A 207 7.84 7.79 4.38
CA TRP A 207 7.61 9.23 4.30
C TRP A 207 8.59 9.93 3.36
N PHE A 208 9.90 9.64 3.43
CA PHE A 208 10.88 10.15 2.47
C PHE A 208 10.60 9.71 1.03
N THR A 209 10.01 8.52 0.85
CA THR A 209 9.53 8.07 -0.46
C THR A 209 8.34 8.91 -0.93
N MET A 210 7.41 9.29 -0.05
CA MET A 210 6.29 10.20 -0.37
C MET A 210 6.73 11.64 -0.62
N LEU A 211 7.85 12.06 -0.03
CA LEU A 211 8.52 13.34 -0.32
C LEU A 211 9.34 13.31 -1.62
N GLU A 212 9.31 12.20 -2.37
CA GLU A 212 9.99 12.03 -3.66
C GLU A 212 11.50 12.35 -3.62
N ARG A 213 12.18 11.92 -2.54
CA ARG A 213 13.64 12.09 -2.42
C ARG A 213 14.36 11.42 -3.59
N SER A 214 15.14 12.20 -4.35
CA SER A 214 15.83 11.76 -5.58
C SER A 214 16.71 10.50 -5.41
N GLU A 215 17.26 10.32 -4.22
CA GLU A 215 18.11 9.20 -3.85
C GLU A 215 17.33 7.87 -3.80
N LEU A 216 15.99 7.93 -3.63
CA LEU A 216 15.08 6.78 -3.57
C LEU A 216 14.41 6.48 -4.91
N THR A 217 14.70 7.25 -5.98
CA THR A 217 14.03 7.09 -7.27
C THR A 217 14.34 5.73 -7.90
N PHE A 218 15.60 5.29 -7.87
CA PHE A 218 16.06 4.03 -8.44
C PHE A 218 17.10 3.39 -7.54
N PHE A 219 16.98 2.10 -7.27
CA PHE A 219 18.00 1.36 -6.54
C PHE A 219 19.14 0.96 -7.45
N ASN A 220 18.94 0.87 -8.77
CA ASN A 220 19.88 0.33 -9.76
C ASN A 220 20.20 -1.16 -9.53
N GLU A 221 19.21 -1.89 -8.99
CA GLU A 221 19.19 -3.34 -8.84
C GLU A 221 17.74 -3.79 -8.55
N PRO A 222 17.37 -5.04 -8.90
CA PRO A 222 16.03 -5.52 -8.62
C PRO A 222 15.84 -5.76 -7.12
N CYS A 223 14.66 -5.37 -6.62
CA CYS A 223 14.24 -5.48 -5.22
C CYS A 223 13.23 -6.60 -5.00
N ASP A 224 13.09 -7.52 -5.96
CA ASP A 224 12.11 -8.60 -6.06
C ASP A 224 12.45 -9.82 -5.18
N ASP A 225 12.89 -9.52 -3.95
CA ASP A 225 13.08 -10.46 -2.87
C ASP A 225 12.21 -10.07 -1.67
N PHE A 226 11.84 -11.03 -0.84
CA PHE A 226 11.18 -10.77 0.45
C PHE A 226 12.21 -10.68 1.59
N ALA A 227 13.50 -10.57 1.28
CA ALA A 227 14.61 -10.83 2.20
C ALA A 227 14.41 -12.16 2.97
N ASP A 228 14.15 -13.22 2.21
CA ASP A 228 13.77 -14.55 2.70
C ASP A 228 14.67 -15.66 2.14
N CYS A 229 15.93 -15.34 1.82
CA CYS A 229 16.87 -16.24 1.13
C CYS A 229 16.26 -16.79 -0.18
N MET A 230 16.69 -17.97 -0.64
CA MET A 230 16.14 -18.54 -1.88
C MET A 230 14.66 -18.93 -1.72
N THR A 231 13.82 -18.29 -2.54
CA THR A 231 12.47 -18.78 -2.85
C THR A 231 12.54 -19.79 -4.02
N SER A 232 11.50 -20.59 -4.23
CA SER A 232 11.47 -21.66 -5.26
C SER A 232 11.83 -21.23 -6.69
N TYR A 233 11.85 -19.93 -7.00
CA TYR A 233 12.06 -19.40 -8.36
C TYR A 233 13.18 -18.35 -8.47
N GLY A 234 13.93 -18.06 -7.40
CA GLY A 234 15.06 -17.11 -7.42
C GLY A 234 14.70 -15.62 -7.60
N SER A 235 13.46 -15.31 -7.98
CA SER A 235 12.81 -14.00 -7.97
C SER A 235 11.33 -14.25 -7.64
N ASN A 236 10.69 -13.36 -6.89
CA ASN A 236 9.26 -13.48 -6.66
C ASN A 236 8.42 -12.99 -7.85
N LEU A 237 9.03 -12.30 -8.84
CA LEU A 237 8.37 -11.72 -10.01
C LEU A 237 7.18 -10.81 -9.65
N ASP A 238 7.26 -10.12 -8.51
CA ASP A 238 6.21 -9.19 -8.09
C ASP A 238 6.20 -7.96 -9.01
N LEU A 239 5.04 -7.65 -9.57
CA LEU A 239 4.87 -6.51 -10.49
C LEU A 239 5.18 -5.16 -9.84
N ARG A 240 5.18 -5.06 -8.51
CA ARG A 240 5.51 -3.84 -7.78
C ARG A 240 7.02 -3.65 -7.60
N ALA A 241 7.80 -4.73 -7.69
CA ALA A 241 9.24 -4.73 -7.44
C ALA A 241 10.07 -4.40 -8.70
N GLN A 242 9.63 -3.40 -9.48
CA GLN A 242 10.23 -3.03 -10.77
C GLN A 242 11.10 -1.78 -10.66
N ASP A 243 12.41 -1.95 -10.55
CA ASP A 243 13.36 -0.82 -10.42
C ASP A 243 13.38 0.15 -11.62
N ARG A 244 12.83 -0.23 -12.77
CA ARG A 244 12.67 0.69 -13.92
C ARG A 244 11.59 1.76 -13.72
N ILE A 245 10.70 1.57 -12.74
CA ILE A 245 9.62 2.51 -12.41
C ILE A 245 10.10 3.38 -11.25
N PRO A 246 10.06 4.72 -11.37
CA PRO A 246 10.46 5.63 -10.30
C PRO A 246 9.81 5.27 -8.96
N PHE A 247 10.62 5.17 -7.91
CA PHE A 247 10.23 4.89 -6.52
C PHE A 247 9.59 3.52 -6.28
N ALA A 248 9.41 2.66 -7.29
CA ALA A 248 8.70 1.40 -7.12
C ALA A 248 9.39 0.48 -6.10
N CYS A 249 10.72 0.37 -6.14
CA CYS A 249 11.47 -0.41 -5.15
C CYS A 249 11.45 0.20 -3.74
N ALA A 250 11.42 1.53 -3.64
CA ALA A 250 11.29 2.22 -2.36
C ALA A 250 9.91 1.99 -1.74
N LEU A 251 8.83 2.18 -2.51
CA LEU A 251 7.45 1.86 -2.11
C LEU A 251 7.31 0.38 -1.73
N TYR A 252 7.86 -0.52 -2.55
CA TYR A 252 7.83 -1.95 -2.30
C TYR A 252 8.58 -2.35 -1.02
N SER A 253 9.65 -1.65 -0.66
CA SER A 253 10.47 -1.99 0.51
C SER A 253 10.01 -1.32 1.80
N PHE A 254 9.55 -0.06 1.74
CA PHE A 254 9.35 0.77 2.92
C PHE A 254 7.88 1.02 3.27
N CYS A 255 7.00 1.06 2.27
CA CYS A 255 5.59 1.43 2.47
C CYS A 255 4.67 0.22 2.46
N PRO A 256 3.56 0.23 3.22
CA PRO A 256 2.46 -0.70 3.00
C PRO A 256 1.79 -0.43 1.64
N ASP A 257 1.03 -1.41 1.15
CA ASP A 257 0.26 -1.31 -0.08
C ASP A 257 -1.24 -1.42 0.22
N PRO A 258 -1.91 -0.29 0.54
CA PRO A 258 -3.33 -0.30 0.86
C PRO A 258 -4.21 -0.61 -0.37
N CYS A 259 -3.69 -0.42 -1.59
CA CYS A 259 -4.40 -0.74 -2.82
C CYS A 259 -4.40 -2.25 -3.09
N CYS A 260 -3.26 -2.91 -2.88
CA CYS A 260 -3.04 -4.32 -3.14
C CYS A 260 -2.46 -5.03 -1.91
N SER A 261 -3.33 -5.40 -0.97
CA SER A 261 -2.99 -6.12 0.28
C SER A 261 -2.47 -7.55 0.09
N THR A 262 -2.24 -8.01 -1.14
CA THR A 262 -1.70 -9.34 -1.40
C THR A 262 -0.19 -9.37 -1.18
N ARG A 263 0.29 -10.38 -0.44
CA ARG A 263 1.73 -10.60 -0.22
C ARG A 263 2.53 -10.67 -1.51
N LEU A 264 1.97 -11.32 -2.54
CA LEU A 264 2.63 -11.55 -3.82
C LEU A 264 1.71 -11.23 -4.99
N LEU A 265 2.17 -10.37 -5.89
CA LEU A 265 1.37 -9.86 -7.00
C LEU A 265 2.00 -10.21 -8.36
N TRP A 266 1.54 -11.33 -8.96
CA TRP A 266 1.95 -11.74 -10.32
C TRP A 266 1.02 -11.23 -11.43
N SER A 267 -0.20 -10.82 -11.09
CA SER A 267 -1.18 -10.28 -12.03
C SER A 267 -1.99 -9.19 -11.33
N SER A 268 -2.19 -8.08 -12.02
CA SER A 268 -2.94 -6.93 -11.51
C SER A 268 -4.40 -7.27 -11.21
N ASP A 269 -5.00 -8.23 -11.92
CA ASP A 269 -6.41 -8.61 -11.73
C ASP A 269 -6.70 -9.16 -10.34
N LYS A 270 -5.72 -9.82 -9.73
CA LYS A 270 -5.84 -10.33 -8.35
C LYS A 270 -5.99 -9.21 -7.34
N CYS A 271 -5.35 -8.07 -7.60
CA CYS A 271 -5.48 -6.91 -6.74
C CYS A 271 -6.84 -6.23 -6.93
N TYR A 272 -7.25 -5.98 -8.17
CA TYR A 272 -8.49 -5.25 -8.45
C TYR A 272 -9.76 -6.01 -8.02
N ARG A 273 -9.72 -7.35 -8.09
CA ARG A 273 -10.85 -8.21 -7.66
C ARG A 273 -10.81 -8.58 -6.17
N SER A 274 -9.85 -8.07 -5.42
CA SER A 274 -9.75 -8.38 -3.98
C SER A 274 -10.78 -7.58 -3.19
N PRO A 275 -11.58 -8.19 -2.30
CA PRO A 275 -12.48 -7.47 -1.39
C PRO A 275 -11.74 -6.50 -0.44
N SER A 276 -10.44 -6.71 -0.24
CA SER A 276 -9.58 -5.82 0.54
C SER A 276 -9.15 -4.57 -0.22
N ASN A 277 -9.32 -4.54 -1.55
CA ASN A 277 -9.05 -3.34 -2.33
C ASN A 277 -10.07 -2.26 -1.93
N PRO A 278 -9.63 -1.06 -1.53
CA PRO A 278 -10.54 0.01 -1.14
C PRO A 278 -11.52 0.40 -2.25
N CYS A 279 -11.14 0.24 -3.51
CA CYS A 279 -11.97 0.51 -4.69
C CYS A 279 -12.89 -0.69 -5.06
N TYR A 280 -12.99 -1.72 -4.22
CA TYR A 280 -13.75 -2.93 -4.57
C TYR A 280 -15.28 -2.73 -4.56
N LYS A 281 -15.81 -1.92 -3.64
CA LYS A 281 -17.24 -1.86 -3.31
C LYS A 281 -18.12 -1.16 -4.35
N GLU A 282 -17.53 -0.45 -5.31
CA GLU A 282 -18.26 0.23 -6.39
C GLU A 282 -18.56 -0.67 -7.60
N ASN A 283 -18.08 -1.92 -7.60
CA ASN A 283 -18.11 -2.76 -8.79
C ASN A 283 -19.52 -3.17 -9.23
N SER A 284 -19.97 -2.64 -10.37
CA SER A 284 -20.84 -3.40 -11.27
C SER A 284 -20.10 -4.04 -12.45
N THR A 285 -19.05 -3.46 -13.06
CA THR A 285 -18.53 -4.06 -14.30
C THR A 285 -17.09 -3.75 -14.75
N SER A 286 -16.34 -2.83 -14.13
CA SER A 286 -15.08 -2.35 -14.72
C SER A 286 -13.92 -2.24 -13.70
N ILE A 287 -12.71 -2.57 -14.15
CA ILE A 287 -11.53 -2.78 -13.31
C ILE A 287 -11.01 -1.42 -12.79
N GLN A 288 -11.54 -0.97 -11.65
CA GLN A 288 -11.09 0.27 -11.02
C GLN A 288 -9.64 0.15 -10.55
N ARG A 289 -8.77 1.01 -11.09
CA ARG A 289 -7.36 1.07 -10.70
C ARG A 289 -7.20 1.93 -9.46
N CYS A 290 -6.89 1.30 -8.33
CA CYS A 290 -6.44 1.99 -7.12
C CYS A 290 -5.01 2.52 -7.32
N ARG A 291 -4.79 3.78 -6.96
CA ARG A 291 -3.48 4.44 -6.99
C ARG A 291 -3.26 5.20 -5.69
N MET A 292 -2.02 5.17 -5.22
CA MET A 292 -1.53 6.00 -4.13
C MET A 292 -0.48 6.94 -4.70
N TYR A 293 -0.81 8.24 -4.75
CA TYR A 293 0.12 9.26 -5.23
C TYR A 293 0.94 9.82 -4.07
N GLN A 294 2.25 9.93 -4.28
CA GLN A 294 3.21 10.40 -3.28
C GLN A 294 2.87 11.82 -2.80
N ARG A 295 2.60 12.73 -3.76
CA ARG A 295 2.23 14.14 -3.50
C ARG A 295 1.02 14.31 -2.55
N ASP A 296 0.11 13.34 -2.54
CA ASP A 296 -1.14 13.41 -1.77
C ASP A 296 -0.98 12.79 -0.37
N ASN A 297 0.22 12.25 -0.06
CA ASN A 297 0.51 11.46 1.14
C ASN A 297 1.79 11.91 1.86
N GLN A 298 2.05 13.21 1.89
CA GLN A 298 3.28 13.79 2.47
C GLN A 298 3.21 14.06 3.99
N ASP A 299 2.05 13.91 4.63
CA ASP A 299 1.93 14.11 6.08
C ASP A 299 2.39 12.86 6.85
N PHE A 300 3.39 13.04 7.70
CA PHE A 300 3.97 11.94 8.48
C PHE A 300 2.97 11.34 9.47
N ASN A 301 2.16 12.17 10.14
CA ASN A 301 1.22 11.71 11.17
C ASN A 301 0.06 10.90 10.56
N SER A 302 -0.46 11.32 9.41
CA SER A 302 -1.45 10.56 8.65
C SER A 302 -0.87 9.21 8.21
N LEU A 303 0.39 9.18 7.77
CA LEU A 303 1.06 7.97 7.33
C LEU A 303 1.21 6.93 8.46
N ILE A 304 1.68 7.34 9.65
CA ILE A 304 1.82 6.42 10.80
C ILE A 304 0.46 5.89 11.30
N LEU A 305 -0.62 6.65 11.09
CA LEU A 305 -1.98 6.28 11.48
C LEU A 305 -2.73 5.49 10.40
N ASN A 306 -2.07 5.11 9.29
CA ASN A 306 -2.70 4.47 8.12
C ASN A 306 -3.84 5.30 7.49
N GLN A 307 -3.76 6.63 7.59
CA GLN A 307 -4.69 7.57 6.94
C GLN A 307 -4.17 7.94 5.55
N ILE A 308 -4.06 6.95 4.66
CA ILE A 308 -3.48 7.10 3.33
C ILE A 308 -4.55 7.57 2.36
N ASN A 309 -4.29 8.68 1.65
CA ASN A 309 -5.12 9.17 0.58
C ASN A 309 -4.89 8.34 -0.69
N ILE A 310 -5.95 7.69 -1.16
CA ILE A 310 -5.94 6.85 -2.35
C ILE A 310 -6.89 7.43 -3.39
N THR A 311 -6.58 7.18 -4.65
CA THR A 311 -7.41 7.55 -5.79
C THR A 311 -7.83 6.29 -6.53
N CYS A 312 -9.14 6.11 -6.72
CA CYS A 312 -9.67 5.09 -7.60
C CYS A 312 -9.94 5.70 -8.99
N SER A 313 -9.74 4.91 -10.04
CA SER A 313 -10.18 5.31 -11.38
C SER A 313 -11.68 5.03 -11.51
N CYS A 314 -12.46 6.04 -11.88
CA CYS A 314 -13.86 5.87 -12.26
C CYS A 314 -13.93 5.44 -13.72
N ASP A 315 -14.72 4.40 -14.01
CA ASP A 315 -14.88 3.87 -15.37
C ASP A 315 -16.04 4.53 -16.12
N GLU A 316 -17.00 5.13 -15.40
CA GLU A 316 -18.09 5.91 -15.98
C GLU A 316 -17.58 7.31 -16.38
N TYR A 317 -17.89 7.72 -17.61
CA TYR A 317 -17.60 9.07 -18.09
C TYR A 317 -18.39 10.11 -17.27
N GLY A 318 -17.79 11.28 -17.03
CA GLY A 318 -18.42 12.32 -16.21
C GLY A 318 -18.37 12.05 -14.70
N TYR A 319 -17.61 11.06 -14.23
CA TYR A 319 -17.43 10.80 -12.78
C TYR A 319 -15.98 10.98 -12.32
N GLU A 320 -15.80 11.47 -11.09
CA GLU A 320 -14.50 11.59 -10.42
C GLU A 320 -14.49 10.98 -9.02
N TRP A 321 -13.33 10.48 -8.60
CA TRP A 321 -13.19 9.85 -7.29
C TRP A 321 -13.22 10.89 -6.16
N SER A 322 -14.11 10.69 -5.19
CA SER A 322 -14.12 11.45 -3.95
C SER A 322 -13.53 10.65 -2.81
N SER A 323 -12.32 11.02 -2.37
CA SER A 323 -11.67 10.38 -1.21
C SER A 323 -12.45 10.57 0.10
N ARG A 324 -13.27 11.63 0.21
CA ARG A 324 -14.14 11.89 1.36
C ARG A 324 -15.25 10.84 1.47
N TYR A 325 -15.89 10.52 0.36
CA TYR A 325 -17.04 9.62 0.33
C TYR A 325 -16.64 8.17 0.01
N GLY A 326 -15.41 7.96 -0.47
CA GLY A 326 -14.92 6.66 -0.90
C GLY A 326 -15.70 6.12 -2.09
N LEU A 327 -16.16 7.02 -2.97
CA LEU A 327 -16.98 6.67 -4.14
C LEU A 327 -16.78 7.67 -5.29
N CYS A 328 -17.03 7.21 -6.51
CA CYS A 328 -17.09 8.01 -7.73
C CYS A 328 -18.35 8.88 -7.71
N ILE A 329 -18.14 10.20 -7.71
CA ILE A 329 -19.21 11.20 -7.76
C ILE A 329 -19.28 11.82 -9.14
N ASP A 330 -20.50 12.19 -9.52
CA ASP A 330 -20.77 12.96 -10.72
C ASP A 330 -19.96 14.26 -10.74
N ILE A 331 -19.30 14.53 -11.87
CA ILE A 331 -18.60 15.77 -12.13
C ILE A 331 -19.66 16.78 -12.54
N ASN A 332 -19.76 17.89 -11.80
CA ASN A 332 -20.69 18.93 -12.22
C ASN A 332 -20.04 19.89 -13.22
N GLU A 333 -20.12 19.60 -14.53
CA GLU A 333 -19.46 20.38 -15.58
C GLU A 333 -19.97 21.83 -15.63
N CYS A 334 -21.25 22.06 -15.30
CA CYS A 334 -21.84 23.39 -15.23
C CYS A 334 -21.17 24.27 -14.18
N THR A 335 -20.93 23.73 -12.98
CA THR A 335 -20.27 24.48 -11.90
C THR A 335 -18.77 24.59 -12.10
N ARG A 336 -18.14 23.60 -12.75
CA ARG A 336 -16.70 23.60 -13.04
C ARG A 336 -16.33 24.37 -14.30
N GLY A 337 -17.31 24.78 -15.11
CA GLY A 337 -17.07 25.44 -16.40
C GLY A 337 -16.42 24.50 -17.42
N LEU A 338 -16.65 23.20 -17.31
CA LEU A 338 -16.12 22.17 -18.23
C LEU A 338 -17.08 21.88 -19.40
N HIS A 339 -18.26 22.52 -19.41
CA HIS A 339 -19.26 22.39 -20.45
C HIS A 339 -18.87 23.17 -21.72
N ASN A 340 -19.44 22.78 -22.87
CA ASN A 340 -19.28 23.48 -24.14
C ASN A 340 -20.48 24.38 -24.52
N CYS A 341 -21.45 24.60 -23.61
CA CYS A 341 -22.62 25.43 -23.87
C CYS A 341 -22.28 26.88 -24.28
N LEU A 342 -22.97 27.37 -25.30
CA LEU A 342 -22.93 28.74 -25.81
C LEU A 342 -23.79 29.66 -24.92
N LEU A 343 -23.32 29.93 -23.70
CA LEU A 343 -24.04 30.79 -22.74
C LEU A 343 -24.37 32.19 -23.29
N ASN A 344 -23.55 32.67 -24.22
CA ASN A 344 -23.72 33.95 -24.92
C ASN A 344 -24.76 33.89 -26.06
N ALA A 345 -25.14 32.70 -26.51
CA ALA A 345 -26.13 32.45 -27.57
C ALA A 345 -27.46 31.90 -27.00
N ASN A 346 -27.82 32.34 -25.79
CA ASN A 346 -29.06 31.96 -25.10
C ASN A 346 -29.17 30.49 -24.68
N GLU A 347 -28.05 29.81 -24.44
CA GLU A 347 -28.05 28.51 -23.78
C GLU A 347 -27.86 28.63 -22.26
N ILE A 348 -28.28 27.60 -21.53
CA ILE A 348 -28.00 27.35 -20.12
C ILE A 348 -27.51 25.91 -19.96
N CYS A 349 -26.55 25.73 -19.05
CA CYS A 349 -26.03 24.41 -18.71
C CYS A 349 -26.88 23.79 -17.60
N ILE A 350 -27.31 22.54 -17.79
CA ILE A 350 -27.93 21.71 -16.78
C ILE A 350 -27.05 20.49 -16.55
N ASN A 351 -26.72 20.27 -15.28
CA ASN A 351 -25.93 19.12 -14.88
C ASN A 351 -26.82 17.86 -14.83
N LEU A 352 -26.38 16.79 -15.47
CA LEU A 352 -27.03 15.49 -15.43
C LEU A 352 -26.05 14.45 -14.86
N PRO A 353 -26.51 13.29 -14.35
CA PRO A 353 -25.58 12.24 -13.94
C PRO A 353 -24.77 11.69 -15.12
N GLY A 354 -23.46 11.88 -15.09
CA GLY A 354 -22.47 11.42 -16.07
C GLY A 354 -22.26 12.32 -17.29
N ASP A 355 -23.02 13.42 -17.40
CA ASP A 355 -22.91 14.37 -18.52
C ASP A 355 -23.61 15.70 -18.19
N PHE A 356 -23.55 16.66 -19.11
CA PHE A 356 -24.30 17.89 -19.03
C PHE A 356 -25.12 18.13 -20.29
N GLU A 357 -26.20 18.88 -20.17
CA GLU A 357 -27.02 19.29 -21.32
C GLU A 357 -27.07 20.81 -21.42
N CYS A 358 -26.89 21.31 -22.64
CA CYS A 358 -27.05 22.71 -22.98
C CYS A 358 -28.47 22.91 -23.53
N ILE A 359 -29.33 23.56 -22.74
CA ILE A 359 -30.69 23.84 -23.18
C ILE A 359 -30.88 25.32 -23.46
N CYS A 360 -31.80 25.66 -24.37
CA CYS A 360 -32.13 27.05 -24.64
C CYS A 360 -32.83 27.70 -23.44
N LYS A 361 -32.49 28.96 -23.18
CA LYS A 361 -33.17 29.82 -22.20
C LYS A 361 -34.66 29.90 -22.51
N ALA A 362 -35.46 30.16 -21.48
CA ALA A 362 -36.90 30.32 -21.63
C ALA A 362 -37.22 31.37 -22.72
N GLY A 363 -38.11 31.01 -23.65
CA GLY A 363 -38.45 31.83 -24.81
C GLY A 363 -37.62 31.55 -26.06
N PHE A 364 -36.67 30.60 -26.02
CA PHE A 364 -35.88 30.14 -27.17
C PHE A 364 -36.07 28.63 -27.40
N ILE A 365 -35.90 28.18 -28.63
CA ILE A 365 -35.89 26.76 -29.04
C ILE A 365 -34.64 26.48 -29.88
N TYR A 366 -34.13 25.26 -29.79
CA TYR A 366 -33.01 24.84 -30.63
C TYR A 366 -33.46 24.69 -32.09
N SER A 367 -32.67 25.20 -33.03
CA SER A 367 -32.91 25.06 -34.45
C SER A 367 -31.69 24.46 -35.13
N ASP A 368 -31.88 23.31 -35.78
CA ASP A 368 -30.85 22.60 -36.55
C ASP A 368 -30.30 23.44 -37.72
N ASP A 369 -31.12 24.34 -38.28
CA ASP A 369 -30.75 25.20 -39.41
C ASP A 369 -29.71 26.25 -39.04
N THR A 370 -29.76 26.76 -37.81
CA THR A 370 -28.85 27.80 -37.30
C THR A 370 -27.83 27.27 -36.32
N ASP A 371 -27.87 25.97 -36.01
CA ASP A 371 -27.06 25.30 -34.99
C ASP A 371 -27.01 26.10 -33.67
N GLY A 372 -28.21 26.44 -33.16
CA GLY A 372 -28.33 27.31 -32.00
C GLY A 372 -29.75 27.70 -31.60
N CYS A 373 -29.86 28.46 -30.52
CA CYS A 373 -31.13 28.86 -29.91
C CYS A 373 -31.76 30.07 -30.61
N VAL A 374 -32.94 29.87 -31.21
CA VAL A 374 -33.74 30.92 -31.86
C VAL A 374 -34.99 31.24 -31.05
N GLU A 375 -35.54 32.45 -31.22
CA GLU A 375 -36.73 32.87 -30.47
C GLU A 375 -37.93 31.97 -30.78
N ASN A 376 -38.61 31.55 -29.73
CA ASN A 376 -39.85 30.81 -29.84
C ASN A 376 -41.03 31.78 -29.99
N PHE A 377 -41.43 32.03 -31.24
CA PHE A 377 -42.54 32.93 -31.57
C PHE A 377 -43.88 32.51 -30.95
N VAL A 378 -44.09 31.20 -30.69
CA VAL A 378 -45.30 30.71 -30.01
C VAL A 378 -45.29 31.14 -28.55
N PHE A 379 -44.14 30.99 -27.88
CA PHE A 379 -43.98 31.42 -26.49
C PHE A 379 -44.13 32.94 -26.35
N GLN A 380 -43.51 33.73 -27.24
CA GLN A 380 -43.68 35.18 -27.26
C GLN A 380 -45.14 35.60 -27.45
N LYS A 381 -45.87 34.94 -28.36
CA LYS A 381 -47.28 35.23 -28.57
C LYS A 381 -48.13 34.97 -27.32
N ILE A 382 -47.90 33.85 -26.64
CA ILE A 382 -48.60 33.48 -25.40
C ILE A 382 -48.27 34.46 -24.27
N VAL A 383 -47.00 34.81 -24.08
CA VAL A 383 -46.59 35.77 -23.03
C VAL A 383 -47.19 37.15 -23.30
N VAL A 384 -47.19 37.62 -24.55
CA VAL A 384 -47.79 38.91 -24.93
C VAL A 384 -49.30 38.90 -24.75
N GLU A 385 -49.99 37.81 -25.09
CA GLU A 385 -51.43 37.64 -24.84
C GLU A 385 -51.75 37.61 -23.35
N THR A 386 -50.94 36.90 -22.55
CA THR A 386 -51.10 36.80 -21.09
C THR A 386 -50.84 38.13 -20.37
N ILE A 387 -49.83 38.90 -20.79
CA ILE A 387 -49.55 40.24 -20.24
C ILE A 387 -50.67 41.22 -20.58
N LYS A 388 -51.23 41.16 -21.80
CA LYS A 388 -52.39 41.98 -22.19
C LYS A 388 -53.63 41.66 -21.35
N GLU A 389 -53.83 40.39 -20.98
CA GLU A 389 -54.91 39.99 -20.07
C GLU A 389 -54.65 40.43 -18.61
N HIS A 390 -53.42 40.34 -18.10
CA HIS A 390 -53.09 40.77 -16.73
C HIS A 390 -53.17 42.28 -16.52
N VAL A 391 -52.88 43.10 -17.54
CA VAL A 391 -53.08 44.55 -17.46
C VAL A 391 -54.57 44.91 -17.36
N ASN A 392 -55.48 44.02 -17.77
CA ASN A 392 -56.93 44.21 -17.73
C ASN A 392 -57.65 43.40 -16.63
N SER A 393 -56.94 42.63 -15.81
CA SER A 393 -57.52 41.71 -14.83
C SER A 393 -56.90 41.87 -13.45
N THR A 394 -57.67 42.42 -12.51
CA THR A 394 -57.32 42.55 -11.09
C THR A 394 -57.57 41.27 -10.28
N GLU A 395 -57.22 40.09 -10.80
CA GLU A 395 -57.30 38.85 -10.02
C GLU A 395 -56.03 37.99 -10.17
N SER A 396 -55.34 37.81 -9.04
CA SER A 396 -54.16 36.96 -8.88
C SER A 396 -54.57 35.49 -8.91
N LEU A 397 -54.36 34.82 -10.04
CA LEU A 397 -54.36 33.35 -10.13
C LEU A 397 -53.00 32.90 -10.65
N ASN A 398 -52.37 31.99 -9.90
CA ASN A 398 -50.99 31.58 -10.11
C ASN A 398 -50.78 30.98 -11.50
N LEU A 399 -49.82 31.55 -12.22
CA LEU A 399 -49.39 31.23 -13.57
C LEU A 399 -49.15 29.71 -13.79
N LEU A 400 -48.71 29.00 -12.74
CA LEU A 400 -48.43 27.56 -12.78
C LEU A 400 -49.68 26.70 -13.09
N ASP A 401 -50.84 27.03 -12.52
CA ASP A 401 -52.05 26.20 -12.65
C ASP A 401 -52.63 26.24 -14.08
N ARG A 402 -52.43 27.36 -14.79
CA ARG A 402 -52.88 27.50 -16.19
C ARG A 402 -51.94 26.80 -17.17
N VAL A 403 -50.62 26.83 -16.92
CA VAL A 403 -49.63 26.14 -17.77
C VAL A 403 -49.80 24.62 -17.68
N VAL A 404 -50.02 24.07 -16.49
CA VAL A 404 -50.25 22.61 -16.29
C VAL A 404 -51.50 22.13 -17.04
N LYS A 405 -52.58 22.93 -17.06
CA LYS A 405 -53.85 22.57 -17.70
C LYS A 405 -53.80 22.56 -19.22
N PHE A 406 -52.84 23.28 -19.81
CA PHE A 406 -52.62 23.31 -21.25
C PHE A 406 -51.70 22.18 -21.72
N LEU A 407 -50.71 21.80 -20.91
CA LEU A 407 -49.76 20.73 -21.21
C LEU A 407 -50.33 19.31 -21.01
N THR A 408 -51.45 19.17 -20.29
CA THR A 408 -52.09 17.87 -19.99
C THR A 408 -53.29 17.54 -20.89
N LYS A 409 -53.46 18.23 -22.02
CA LYS A 409 -54.59 18.05 -22.94
C LYS A 409 -54.22 17.29 -24.21
#